data_AF-A0A2V9PF10-F1
#
_entry.id   AF-A0A2V9PF10-F1
#
_cell.length_a   1.000
_cell.length_b   1.000
_cell.length_c   1.000
_cell.angle_alpha   90.00
_cell.angle_beta   90.00
_cell.angle_gamma   90.00
#
_symmetry.space_group_name_H-M   'P 1'
#
loop_
_entity.id
_entity.type
_entity.pdbx_description
1 polymer ?
#
loop_
_entity_poly.entity_id
_entity_poly.type
_entity_poly.pdbx_seq_one_letter_code
_entity_poly.pdbx_strand_id
1 'polypeptide(L)'
;MKEFTFRAVFLGLIMTVVLGAANAYLGLRAGITIAATYPAAVIGMAVLRIWKGSVLEENIARTSGTIGEGIAAGAIFTIPAFLMSKAWPSFGFAEAYWKTTALIMVGSVLGVLFISLVRRGMVEDPELPFPESVAAGEIHKAGRRGAQAAKYLFWNIGVGGLTYILGRFGLFADNLDIHYQIGTLGRSQVRLGTTPDANVLAAGGASTFAAPNVSPAYLGVGYIIGVRLASIQFAGSVLAWGLIVPLLIFLMGPELRNYLPAGTHDDWAGMAVAIWRFIVRPIAVGGMLVGAANTLIGMRKSLTIGLGRAIADLRKTAADQAKLSRTERYMSSKVVFGLIAVIFALMCLLYIHISGLGLPAILAAVVMLIVGFFFATISGSLCGFIGSSNNPVSGLTLSTLLIAALLMVSLGAKGPQGVAVVLGVAAVVCVSSSVAGELLQDFKVGYILGGTPAKIQKAELIAVVVASLVMYFPLALLNTAFGFGSRQLAAPQAGLMAALAQGIVGGDMPWP
;
A
#
# COMPACT_ATOMS: atom_id res chain seq x y z
N MET A 1 -20.95 7.24 28.95
CA MET A 1 -21.04 7.98 27.67
C MET A 1 -21.45 7.03 26.55
N LYS A 2 -22.27 7.47 25.59
CA LYS A 2 -22.56 6.70 24.37
C LYS A 2 -21.30 6.66 23.51
N GLU A 3 -20.96 5.49 22.96
CA GLU A 3 -19.74 5.30 22.15
C GLU A 3 -20.13 4.71 20.80
N PHE A 4 -20.75 3.52 20.82
CA PHE A 4 -21.19 2.82 19.64
C PHE A 4 -22.65 3.16 19.37
N THR A 5 -22.88 4.04 18.40
CA THR A 5 -24.22 4.47 17.98
C THR A 5 -24.35 4.37 16.47
N PHE A 6 -25.59 4.23 15.99
CA PHE A 6 -25.86 4.15 14.54
C PHE A 6 -25.28 5.34 13.78
N ARG A 7 -25.49 6.57 14.29
CA ARG A 7 -24.95 7.79 13.66
C ARG A 7 -23.42 7.82 13.55
N ALA A 8 -22.71 7.32 14.56
CA ALA A 8 -21.24 7.28 14.57
C ALA A 8 -20.73 6.27 13.54
N VAL A 9 -21.30 5.05 13.55
CA VAL A 9 -20.93 4.00 12.60
C VAL A 9 -21.29 4.42 11.18
N PHE A 10 -22.50 4.95 10.94
CA PHE A 10 -22.95 5.39 9.63
C PHE A 10 -22.05 6.49 9.03
N LEU A 11 -21.72 7.52 9.81
CA LEU A 11 -20.76 8.55 9.38
C LEU A 11 -19.39 7.94 9.08
N GLY A 12 -18.93 7.05 9.96
CA GLY A 12 -17.71 6.29 9.79
C GLY A 12 -17.66 5.53 8.46
N LEU A 13 -18.70 4.77 8.13
CA LEU A 13 -18.81 4.00 6.89
C LEU A 13 -18.80 4.88 5.64
N ILE A 14 -19.44 6.05 5.68
CA ILE A 14 -19.35 7.03 4.58
C ILE A 14 -17.90 7.49 4.41
N MET A 15 -17.22 7.83 5.50
CA MET A 15 -15.81 8.21 5.46
C MET A 15 -14.92 7.07 4.97
N THR A 16 -15.18 5.82 5.36
CA THR A 16 -14.45 4.63 4.90
C THR A 16 -14.45 4.56 3.38
N VAL A 17 -15.62 4.76 2.76
CA VAL A 17 -15.80 4.67 1.32
C VAL A 17 -15.10 5.83 0.61
N VAL A 18 -15.33 7.06 1.08
CA VAL A 18 -14.79 8.27 0.45
C VAL A 18 -13.27 8.37 0.61
N LEU A 19 -12.76 8.22 1.84
CA LEU A 19 -11.34 8.30 2.14
C LEU A 19 -10.58 7.09 1.57
N GLY A 20 -11.22 5.91 1.54
CA GLY A 20 -10.66 4.73 0.87
C GLY A 20 -10.51 4.93 -0.63
N ALA A 21 -11.54 5.47 -1.30
CA ALA A 21 -11.45 5.78 -2.74
C ALA A 21 -10.39 6.84 -3.05
N ALA A 22 -10.29 7.89 -2.22
CA ALA A 22 -9.27 8.92 -2.35
C ALA A 22 -7.86 8.35 -2.19
N ASN A 23 -7.64 7.50 -1.18
CA ASN A 23 -6.35 6.83 -0.97
C ASN A 23 -6.03 5.81 -2.06
N ALA A 24 -7.04 5.13 -2.63
CA ALA A 24 -6.82 4.25 -3.76
C ALA A 24 -6.30 5.03 -4.97
N TYR A 25 -6.90 6.19 -5.28
CA TYR A 25 -6.43 7.07 -6.34
C TYR A 25 -5.00 7.57 -6.08
N LEU A 26 -4.76 8.14 -4.90
CA LEU A 26 -3.46 8.71 -4.55
C LEU A 26 -2.37 7.65 -4.55
N GLY A 27 -2.62 6.47 -3.98
CA GLY A 27 -1.59 5.43 -3.93
C GLY A 27 -1.35 4.73 -5.27
N LEU A 28 -2.35 4.61 -6.16
CA LEU A 28 -2.10 4.15 -7.53
C LEU A 28 -1.31 5.17 -8.37
N ARG A 29 -1.48 6.47 -8.09
CA ARG A 29 -0.84 7.54 -8.85
C ARG A 29 0.53 7.96 -8.29
N ALA A 30 0.68 7.99 -6.96
CA ALA A 30 1.88 8.42 -6.24
C ALA A 30 2.70 7.26 -5.65
N GLY A 31 2.12 6.08 -5.52
CA GLY A 31 2.78 4.91 -4.93
C GLY A 31 2.81 4.87 -3.40
N ILE A 32 2.14 5.81 -2.73
CA ILE A 32 2.05 5.95 -1.27
C ILE A 32 0.64 6.38 -0.85
N THR A 33 0.20 5.94 0.34
CA THR A 33 -1.08 6.35 0.96
C THR A 33 -0.84 7.41 2.04
N ILE A 34 -1.92 8.06 2.47
CA ILE A 34 -1.89 9.12 3.47
C ILE A 34 -2.83 8.72 4.61
N ALA A 35 -2.37 8.82 5.85
CA ALA A 35 -3.17 8.50 7.02
C ALA A 35 -4.53 9.19 7.00
N ALA A 36 -5.60 8.39 6.89
CA ALA A 36 -6.98 8.87 6.90
C ALA A 36 -7.44 9.34 8.29
N THR A 37 -6.64 9.09 9.33
CA THR A 37 -6.89 9.47 10.73
C THR A 37 -7.24 10.94 10.93
N TYR A 38 -6.48 11.84 10.31
CA TYR A 38 -6.64 13.28 10.50
C TYR A 38 -7.92 13.82 9.85
N PRO A 39 -8.17 13.60 8.53
CA PRO A 39 -9.42 14.04 7.94
C PRO A 39 -10.63 13.36 8.58
N ALA A 40 -10.55 12.08 8.94
CA ALA A 40 -11.64 11.38 9.61
C ALA A 40 -11.92 11.95 11.02
N ALA A 41 -10.88 12.33 11.78
CA ALA A 41 -11.04 12.97 13.09
C ALA A 41 -11.74 14.33 12.98
N VAL A 42 -11.31 15.17 12.02
CA VAL A 42 -11.87 16.51 11.84
C VAL A 42 -13.30 16.46 11.28
N ILE A 43 -13.58 15.60 10.30
CA ILE A 43 -14.94 15.41 9.75
C ILE A 43 -15.85 14.81 10.82
N GLY A 44 -15.38 13.76 11.52
CA GLY A 44 -16.09 13.11 12.61
C GLY A 44 -16.52 14.11 13.68
N MET A 45 -15.57 14.92 14.15
CA MET A 45 -15.82 16.02 15.09
C MET A 45 -16.80 17.06 14.55
N ALA A 46 -16.59 17.56 13.33
CA ALA A 46 -17.42 18.62 12.75
C ALA A 46 -18.89 18.19 12.62
N VAL A 47 -19.14 16.99 12.09
CA VAL A 47 -20.49 16.48 11.84
C VAL A 47 -21.16 16.02 13.15
N LEU A 48 -20.46 15.25 13.98
CA LEU A 48 -21.06 14.76 15.23
C LEU A 48 -21.30 15.89 16.24
N ARG A 49 -20.53 16.98 16.19
CA ARG A 49 -20.84 18.18 16.99
C ARG A 49 -22.21 18.76 16.64
N ILE A 50 -22.56 18.83 15.35
CA ILE A 50 -23.90 19.28 14.90
C ILE A 50 -24.97 18.32 15.43
N TRP A 51 -24.68 17.02 15.47
CA TRP A 51 -25.57 15.99 16.00
C TRP A 51 -25.51 15.81 17.52
N LYS A 52 -24.81 16.68 18.26
CA LYS A 52 -24.62 16.57 19.73
C LYS A 52 -24.06 15.19 20.13
N GLY A 53 -23.05 14.74 19.40
CA GLY A 53 -22.29 13.51 19.63
C GLY A 53 -21.28 13.65 20.77
N SER A 54 -20.89 12.52 21.36
CA SER A 54 -19.80 12.46 22.33
C SER A 54 -18.44 12.28 21.63
N VAL A 55 -17.34 12.59 22.33
CA VAL A 55 -15.97 12.34 21.83
C VAL A 55 -15.74 10.85 21.53
N LEU A 56 -16.41 9.95 22.24
CA LEU A 56 -16.29 8.52 21.99
C LEU A 56 -17.09 8.08 20.75
N GLU A 57 -18.15 8.81 20.38
CA GLU A 57 -18.83 8.61 19.09
C GLU A 57 -17.97 9.14 17.95
N GLU A 58 -17.29 10.27 18.15
CA GLU A 58 -16.31 10.80 17.19
C GLU A 58 -15.17 9.82 16.96
N ASN A 59 -14.65 9.20 18.02
CA ASN A 59 -13.63 8.16 17.91
C ASN A 59 -14.11 6.95 17.11
N ILE A 60 -15.35 6.47 17.34
CA ILE A 60 -15.91 5.36 16.55
C ILE A 60 -16.08 5.75 15.08
N ALA A 61 -16.58 6.95 14.78
CA ALA A 61 -16.69 7.42 13.40
C ALA A 61 -15.30 7.51 12.74
N ARG A 62 -14.31 8.10 13.42
CA ARG A 62 -12.94 8.20 12.93
C ARG A 62 -12.35 6.82 12.66
N THR A 63 -12.49 5.90 13.61
CA THR A 63 -11.98 4.52 13.48
C THR A 63 -12.58 3.78 12.30
N SER A 64 -13.89 3.87 12.11
CA SER A 64 -14.49 3.29 10.91
C SER A 64 -13.98 4.01 9.65
N GLY A 65 -13.75 5.32 9.68
CA GLY A 65 -13.24 6.07 8.54
C GLY A 65 -11.80 5.72 8.13
N THR A 66 -10.92 5.50 9.09
CA THR A 66 -9.49 5.26 8.84
C THR A 66 -9.19 3.95 8.14
N ILE A 67 -9.98 2.90 8.41
CA ILE A 67 -9.80 1.59 7.80
C ILE A 67 -9.89 1.61 6.27
N GLY A 68 -10.56 2.63 5.70
CA GLY A 68 -10.64 2.83 4.26
C GLY A 68 -9.24 2.99 3.65
N GLU A 69 -8.33 3.66 4.35
CA GLU A 69 -6.93 3.77 3.94
C GLU A 69 -6.18 2.44 4.07
N GLY A 70 -6.30 1.74 5.21
CA GLY A 70 -5.62 0.45 5.40
C GLY A 70 -6.03 -0.58 4.34
N ILE A 71 -7.31 -0.61 3.96
CA ILE A 71 -7.79 -1.45 2.88
C ILE A 71 -7.30 -0.96 1.51
N ALA A 72 -7.33 0.35 1.25
CA ALA A 72 -6.84 0.91 0.00
C ALA A 72 -5.35 0.60 -0.20
N ALA A 73 -4.50 0.82 0.80
CA ALA A 73 -3.08 0.53 0.76
C ALA A 73 -2.80 -0.93 0.39
N GLY A 74 -3.52 -1.88 1.02
CA GLY A 74 -3.39 -3.29 0.68
C GLY A 74 -3.89 -3.64 -0.74
N ALA A 75 -5.03 -3.07 -1.13
CA ALA A 75 -5.68 -3.36 -2.40
C ALA A 75 -4.89 -2.81 -3.59
N ILE A 76 -4.41 -1.57 -3.54
CA ILE A 76 -3.72 -0.92 -4.66
C ILE A 76 -2.34 -1.50 -4.93
N PHE A 77 -1.72 -2.16 -3.96
CA PHE A 77 -0.42 -2.81 -4.14
C PHE A 77 -0.54 -4.16 -4.84
N THR A 78 -1.71 -4.80 -4.78
CA THR A 78 -1.82 -6.23 -5.12
C THR A 78 -2.90 -6.53 -6.15
N ILE A 79 -4.08 -5.91 -6.06
CA ILE A 79 -5.20 -6.17 -6.97
C ILE A 79 -4.87 -5.80 -8.42
N PRO A 80 -4.31 -4.61 -8.74
CA PRO A 80 -3.94 -4.29 -10.12
C PRO A 80 -2.86 -5.22 -10.67
N ALA A 81 -2.05 -5.84 -9.80
CA ALA A 81 -0.97 -6.74 -10.21
C ALA A 81 -1.51 -7.97 -10.94
N PHE A 82 -2.73 -8.43 -10.63
CA PHE A 82 -3.38 -9.54 -11.33
C PHE A 82 -3.68 -9.21 -12.80
N LEU A 83 -4.14 -7.99 -13.07
CA LEU A 83 -4.40 -7.54 -14.44
C LEU A 83 -3.08 -7.27 -15.17
N MET A 84 -2.14 -6.59 -14.51
CA MET A 84 -0.83 -6.26 -15.09
C MET A 84 0.00 -7.50 -15.40
N SER A 85 -0.14 -8.56 -14.61
CA SER A 85 0.53 -9.85 -14.84
C SER A 85 -0.19 -10.77 -15.83
N LYS A 86 -1.36 -10.35 -16.35
CA LYS A 86 -2.28 -11.16 -17.16
C LYS A 86 -2.78 -12.44 -16.45
N ALA A 87 -2.65 -12.50 -15.12
CA ALA A 87 -3.24 -13.57 -14.32
C ALA A 87 -4.77 -13.50 -14.32
N TRP A 88 -5.33 -12.29 -14.43
CA TRP A 88 -6.76 -12.08 -14.69
C TRP A 88 -6.97 -11.60 -16.13
N PRO A 89 -7.90 -12.21 -16.89
CA PRO A 89 -8.13 -11.85 -18.30
C PRO A 89 -8.78 -10.48 -18.45
N SER A 90 -9.70 -10.10 -17.55
CA SER A 90 -10.26 -8.75 -17.50
C SER A 90 -10.46 -8.27 -16.06
N PHE A 91 -10.67 -6.95 -15.92
CA PHE A 91 -11.12 -6.33 -14.66
C PHE A 91 -12.64 -6.07 -14.66
N GLY A 92 -13.39 -6.76 -15.54
CA GLY A 92 -14.84 -6.63 -15.64
C GLY A 92 -15.56 -7.12 -14.38
N PHE A 93 -16.78 -6.64 -14.17
CA PHE A 93 -17.54 -6.91 -12.94
C PHE A 93 -17.70 -8.41 -12.66
N ALA A 94 -18.11 -9.18 -13.67
CA ALA A 94 -18.34 -10.62 -13.52
C ALA A 94 -17.08 -11.41 -13.12
N GLU A 95 -15.91 -10.98 -13.57
CA GLU A 95 -14.66 -11.72 -13.38
C GLU A 95 -13.86 -11.27 -12.16
N ALA A 96 -13.83 -9.96 -11.89
CA ALA A 96 -12.92 -9.36 -10.93
C ALA A 96 -13.60 -8.91 -9.63
N TYR A 97 -14.91 -8.64 -9.62
CA TYR A 97 -15.61 -8.13 -8.44
C TYR A 97 -15.46 -9.09 -7.26
N TRP A 98 -15.92 -10.34 -7.41
CA TRP A 98 -15.90 -11.30 -6.32
C TRP A 98 -14.50 -11.72 -5.89
N LYS A 99 -13.56 -11.86 -6.83
CA LYS A 99 -12.16 -12.16 -6.50
C LYS A 99 -11.53 -11.03 -5.69
N THR A 100 -11.73 -9.78 -6.12
CA THR A 100 -11.24 -8.58 -5.43
C THR A 100 -11.84 -8.47 -4.03
N THR A 101 -13.17 -8.52 -3.94
CA THR A 101 -13.88 -8.42 -2.66
C THR A 101 -13.49 -9.55 -1.71
N ALA A 102 -13.39 -10.80 -2.18
CA ALA A 102 -13.03 -11.93 -1.32
C ALA A 102 -11.58 -11.83 -0.81
N LEU A 103 -10.61 -11.49 -1.67
CA LEU A 103 -9.21 -11.32 -1.27
C LEU A 103 -9.06 -10.19 -0.22
N ILE A 104 -9.70 -9.05 -0.47
CA ILE A 104 -9.67 -7.92 0.45
C ILE A 104 -10.40 -8.27 1.76
N MET A 105 -11.54 -8.97 1.70
CA MET A 105 -12.34 -9.33 2.87
C MET A 105 -11.61 -10.32 3.78
N VAL A 106 -10.99 -11.35 3.20
CA VAL A 106 -10.20 -12.33 3.96
C VAL A 106 -9.01 -11.64 4.61
N GLY A 107 -8.25 -10.84 3.87
CA GLY A 107 -7.10 -10.12 4.40
C GLY A 107 -7.48 -9.12 5.48
N SER A 108 -8.50 -8.30 5.25
CA SER A 108 -8.88 -7.25 6.20
C SER A 108 -9.45 -7.81 7.49
N VAL A 109 -10.31 -8.83 7.42
CA VAL A 109 -10.83 -9.49 8.62
C VAL A 109 -9.72 -10.19 9.40
N LEU A 110 -8.81 -10.91 8.73
CA LEU A 110 -7.66 -11.53 9.43
C LEU A 110 -6.75 -10.48 10.08
N GLY A 111 -6.50 -9.35 9.42
CA GLY A 111 -5.74 -8.25 9.99
C GLY A 111 -6.32 -7.75 11.31
N VAL A 112 -7.64 -7.51 11.33
CA VAL A 112 -8.37 -7.11 12.54
C VAL A 112 -8.24 -8.17 13.65
N LEU A 113 -8.42 -9.45 13.31
CA LEU A 113 -8.39 -10.54 14.28
C LEU A 113 -6.98 -10.79 14.83
N PHE A 114 -5.95 -10.80 13.98
CA PHE A 114 -4.56 -11.03 14.37
C PHE A 114 -4.04 -9.95 15.32
N ILE A 115 -4.21 -8.67 14.96
CA ILE A 115 -3.71 -7.60 15.83
C ILE A 115 -4.47 -7.54 17.16
N SER A 116 -5.74 -7.94 17.16
CA SER A 116 -6.55 -8.01 18.39
C SER A 116 -6.01 -9.02 19.41
N LEU A 117 -5.28 -10.06 18.96
CA LEU A 117 -4.64 -11.04 19.85
C LEU A 117 -3.42 -10.47 20.59
N VAL A 118 -2.76 -9.47 20.01
CA VAL A 118 -1.47 -8.92 20.49
C VAL A 118 -1.57 -7.48 20.98
N ARG A 119 -2.74 -6.87 20.85
CA ARG A 119 -3.02 -5.45 21.14
C ARG A 119 -2.54 -5.00 22.53
N ARG A 120 -2.76 -5.81 23.58
CA ARG A 120 -2.54 -5.37 24.97
C ARG A 120 -1.07 -5.05 25.23
N GLY A 121 -0.16 -5.96 24.88
CA GLY A 121 1.28 -5.75 25.04
C GLY A 121 1.87 -4.64 24.18
N MET A 122 1.09 -4.02 23.28
CA MET A 122 1.58 -2.97 22.36
C MET A 122 0.97 -1.61 22.67
N VAL A 123 -0.35 -1.50 22.83
CA VAL A 123 -0.98 -0.19 23.01
C VAL A 123 -0.59 0.47 24.34
N GLU A 124 -0.38 -0.33 25.37
CA GLU A 124 -0.02 0.13 26.72
C GLU A 124 1.49 0.27 26.92
N ASP A 125 2.30 -0.08 25.92
CA ASP A 125 3.74 0.01 25.99
C ASP A 125 4.22 1.48 25.99
N PRO A 126 4.96 1.94 27.01
CA PRO A 126 5.56 3.27 27.04
C PRO A 126 6.67 3.48 25.99
N GLU A 127 7.30 2.41 25.50
CA GLU A 127 8.37 2.49 24.48
C GLU A 127 7.83 2.82 23.09
N LEU A 128 6.52 2.65 22.86
CA LEU A 128 5.87 2.96 21.58
C LEU A 128 5.30 4.38 21.59
N PRO A 129 5.82 5.31 20.76
CA PRO A 129 5.42 6.72 20.78
C PRO A 129 4.04 6.99 20.16
N PHE A 130 3.60 6.20 19.19
CA PHE A 130 2.35 6.35 18.44
C PHE A 130 2.07 7.80 17.97
N PRO A 131 2.96 8.40 17.15
CA PRO A 131 2.91 9.83 16.82
C PRO A 131 1.57 10.26 16.22
N GLU A 132 1.02 9.47 15.29
CA GLU A 132 -0.24 9.78 14.63
C GLU A 132 -1.45 9.63 15.56
N SER A 133 -1.45 8.61 16.43
CA SER A 133 -2.54 8.42 17.39
C SER A 133 -2.56 9.49 18.46
N VAL A 134 -1.38 9.92 18.93
CA VAL A 134 -1.26 11.02 19.90
C VAL A 134 -1.80 12.30 19.27
N ALA A 135 -1.40 12.62 18.04
CA ALA A 135 -1.90 13.78 17.32
C ALA A 135 -3.43 13.71 17.09
N ALA A 136 -3.97 12.57 16.67
CA ALA A 136 -5.41 12.38 16.50
C ALA A 136 -6.19 12.51 17.83
N GLY A 137 -5.64 11.97 18.92
CA GLY A 137 -6.20 12.13 20.26
C GLY A 137 -6.25 13.59 20.70
N GLU A 138 -5.20 14.35 20.43
CA GLU A 138 -5.16 15.80 20.69
C GLU A 138 -6.14 16.58 19.82
N ILE A 139 -6.37 16.18 18.55
CA ILE A 139 -7.41 16.80 17.71
C ILE A 139 -8.79 16.68 18.36
N HIS A 140 -9.17 15.50 18.88
CA HIS A 140 -10.46 15.32 19.55
C HIS A 140 -10.56 16.11 20.87
N LYS A 141 -9.46 16.21 21.64
CA LYS A 141 -9.42 17.02 22.88
C LYS A 141 -9.47 18.52 22.58
N ALA A 142 -8.72 18.98 21.59
CA ALA A 142 -8.64 20.38 21.16
C ALA A 142 -9.87 20.84 20.38
N GLY A 143 -10.56 19.93 19.69
CA GLY A 143 -11.80 20.20 18.94
C GLY A 143 -12.94 20.74 19.79
N ARG A 144 -12.94 20.41 21.09
CA ARG A 144 -13.84 21.03 22.07
C ARG A 144 -13.46 22.47 22.42
N ARG A 145 -12.20 22.86 22.23
CA ARG A 145 -11.65 24.19 22.51
C ARG A 145 -11.65 25.16 21.31
N GLY A 146 -11.97 24.74 20.07
CA GLY A 146 -12.19 25.69 18.97
C GLY A 146 -12.56 25.10 17.60
N ALA A 147 -13.47 25.77 16.88
CA ALA A 147 -13.96 25.40 15.54
C ALA A 147 -12.95 25.67 14.38
N GLN A 148 -11.74 26.13 14.69
CA GLN A 148 -10.76 26.59 13.71
C GLN A 148 -10.17 25.45 12.86
N ALA A 149 -9.94 24.27 13.45
CA ALA A 149 -9.36 23.13 12.71
C ALA A 149 -10.25 22.66 11.55
N ALA A 150 -11.57 22.60 11.76
CA ALA A 150 -12.53 22.26 10.71
C ALA A 150 -12.52 23.29 9.57
N LYS A 151 -12.46 24.59 9.92
CA LYS A 151 -12.39 25.69 8.94
C LYS A 151 -11.19 25.52 8.00
N TYR A 152 -10.01 25.23 8.53
CA TYR A 152 -8.80 25.03 7.70
C TYR A 152 -8.90 23.79 6.82
N LEU A 153 -9.44 22.67 7.32
CA LEU A 153 -9.63 21.47 6.50
C LEU A 153 -10.54 21.74 5.30
N PHE A 154 -11.74 22.30 5.53
CA PHE A 154 -12.70 22.57 4.46
C PHE A 154 -12.18 23.64 3.50
N TRP A 155 -11.44 24.63 3.98
CA TRP A 155 -10.77 25.61 3.14
C TRP A 155 -9.73 24.95 2.21
N ASN A 156 -8.87 24.08 2.75
CA ASN A 156 -7.87 23.37 1.95
C ASN A 156 -8.49 22.42 0.92
N ILE A 157 -9.60 21.76 1.26
CA ILE A 157 -10.39 20.96 0.29
C ILE A 157 -10.91 21.87 -0.83
N GLY A 158 -11.46 23.05 -0.50
CA GLY A 158 -11.97 24.01 -1.47
C GLY A 158 -10.88 24.55 -2.41
N VAL A 159 -9.74 24.98 -1.86
CA VAL A 159 -8.58 25.47 -2.65
C VAL A 159 -8.00 24.36 -3.53
N GLY A 160 -7.85 23.14 -2.99
CA GLY A 160 -7.40 21.97 -3.75
C GLY A 160 -8.35 21.58 -4.88
N GLY A 161 -9.67 21.63 -4.63
CA GLY A 161 -10.69 21.38 -5.64
C GLY A 161 -10.70 22.45 -6.73
N LEU A 162 -10.63 23.73 -6.36
CA LEU A 162 -10.56 24.83 -7.30
C LEU A 162 -9.31 24.74 -8.18
N THR A 163 -8.13 24.53 -7.59
CA THR A 163 -6.88 24.40 -8.35
C THR A 163 -6.90 23.21 -9.32
N TYR A 164 -7.49 22.07 -8.92
CA TYR A 164 -7.71 20.94 -9.83
C TYR A 164 -8.64 21.32 -11.00
N ILE A 165 -9.76 21.98 -10.73
CA ILE A 165 -10.72 22.43 -11.75
C ILE A 165 -10.05 23.41 -12.73
N LEU A 166 -9.30 24.39 -12.22
CA LEU A 166 -8.57 25.37 -13.05
C LEU A 166 -7.53 24.69 -13.95
N GLY A 167 -6.84 23.65 -13.45
CA GLY A 167 -5.94 22.83 -14.26
C GLY A 167 -6.68 22.08 -15.39
N ARG A 168 -7.88 21.55 -15.12
CA ARG A 168 -8.72 20.88 -16.15
C ARG A 168 -9.27 21.85 -17.20
N PHE A 169 -9.44 23.13 -16.87
CA PHE A 169 -9.76 24.19 -17.83
C PHE A 169 -8.56 24.69 -18.65
N GLY A 170 -7.35 24.14 -18.42
CA GLY A 170 -6.16 24.46 -19.21
C GLY A 170 -5.54 25.82 -18.89
N LEU A 171 -5.84 26.40 -17.71
CA LEU A 171 -5.28 27.68 -17.28
C LEU A 171 -3.78 27.59 -16.94
N PHE A 172 -3.28 26.38 -16.69
CA PHE A 172 -1.86 26.07 -16.57
C PHE A 172 -1.59 24.65 -17.09
N ALA A 173 -0.39 24.39 -17.60
CA ALA A 173 -0.01 23.06 -18.03
C ALA A 173 0.25 22.16 -16.81
N ASP A 174 -0.58 21.14 -16.63
CA ASP A 174 -0.52 20.23 -15.48
C ASP A 174 0.57 19.15 -15.63
N ASN A 175 0.95 18.83 -16.87
CA ASN A 175 2.06 17.95 -17.22
C ASN A 175 2.80 18.51 -18.45
N LEU A 176 4.10 18.82 -18.30
CA LEU A 176 4.98 19.26 -19.40
C LEU A 176 6.11 18.25 -19.57
N ASP A 177 6.42 17.87 -20.80
CA ASP A 177 7.61 17.07 -21.10
C ASP A 177 8.71 17.93 -21.70
N ILE A 178 9.85 17.99 -21.02
CA ILE A 178 11.02 18.72 -21.49
C ILE A 178 11.95 17.72 -22.17
N HIS A 179 12.16 17.93 -23.47
CA HIS A 179 13.05 17.09 -24.28
C HIS A 179 14.45 17.71 -24.25
N TYR A 180 15.46 16.95 -23.80
CA TYR A 180 16.85 17.41 -23.76
C TYR A 180 17.74 16.53 -24.65
N GLN A 181 18.30 17.10 -25.71
CA GLN A 181 19.19 16.39 -26.61
C GLN A 181 20.62 16.36 -26.04
N ILE A 182 21.17 15.16 -25.80
CA ILE A 182 22.55 14.93 -25.36
C ILE A 182 23.35 14.43 -26.58
N GLY A 183 23.65 15.33 -27.50
CA GLY A 183 24.40 15.04 -28.73
C GLY A 183 23.58 14.36 -29.83
N THR A 184 24.25 13.96 -30.91
CA THR A 184 23.63 13.39 -32.12
C THR A 184 24.34 12.09 -32.49
N LEU A 185 23.59 10.99 -32.60
CA LEU A 185 24.14 9.67 -32.98
C LEU A 185 24.90 9.77 -34.31
N GLY A 186 26.14 9.28 -34.32
CA GLY A 186 27.01 9.31 -35.50
C GLY A 186 27.79 10.62 -35.72
N ARG A 187 27.49 11.69 -34.96
CA ARG A 187 28.31 12.92 -34.93
C ARG A 187 29.00 13.13 -33.60
N SER A 188 28.37 12.76 -32.49
CA SER A 188 29.03 12.73 -31.19
C SER A 188 29.90 11.47 -31.14
N GLN A 189 31.19 11.66 -30.88
CA GLN A 189 32.18 10.60 -30.94
C GLN A 189 32.96 10.62 -29.63
N VAL A 190 33.14 9.45 -29.02
CA VAL A 190 34.02 9.30 -27.86
C VAL A 190 35.26 8.58 -28.34
N ARG A 191 36.38 9.30 -28.34
CA ARG A 191 37.69 8.71 -28.62
C ARG A 191 38.21 8.05 -27.36
N LEU A 192 38.34 6.73 -27.36
CA LEU A 192 38.89 5.95 -26.26
C LEU A 192 40.42 5.88 -26.36
N GLY A 193 41.09 7.03 -26.21
CA GLY A 193 42.54 7.14 -26.23
C GLY A 193 43.03 8.55 -26.56
N THR A 194 44.31 8.82 -26.26
CA THR A 194 44.96 10.12 -26.53
C THR A 194 45.58 10.21 -27.93
N THR A 195 45.66 9.09 -28.64
CA THR A 195 46.28 9.00 -29.97
C THR A 195 45.27 9.19 -31.11
N PRO A 196 45.71 9.69 -32.29
CA PRO A 196 44.85 9.87 -33.46
C PRO A 196 44.14 8.61 -33.96
N ASP A 197 44.72 7.43 -33.71
CA ASP A 197 44.21 6.14 -34.19
C ASP A 197 43.38 5.38 -33.15
N ALA A 198 43.05 6.02 -32.02
CA ALA A 198 42.25 5.40 -30.97
C ALA A 198 40.82 5.11 -31.45
N ASN A 199 40.30 3.94 -31.05
CA ASN A 199 38.96 3.49 -31.39
C ASN A 199 37.93 4.58 -31.06
N VAL A 200 37.12 4.92 -32.08
CA VAL A 200 36.06 5.92 -31.98
C VAL A 200 34.73 5.20 -31.89
N LEU A 201 34.06 5.34 -30.75
CA LEU A 201 32.67 4.89 -30.60
C LEU A 201 31.74 6.01 -31.05
N ALA A 202 30.78 5.66 -31.92
CA ALA A 202 29.65 6.53 -32.21
C ALA A 202 28.79 6.65 -30.93
N ALA A 203 28.67 7.86 -30.41
CA ALA A 203 27.93 8.19 -29.20
C ALA A 203 26.86 9.26 -29.50
N GLY A 204 26.00 9.53 -28.51
CA GLY A 204 24.97 10.58 -28.59
C GLY A 204 23.54 10.03 -28.52
N GLY A 205 22.65 10.82 -27.92
CA GLY A 205 21.21 10.53 -27.87
C GLY A 205 20.40 11.58 -27.10
N ALA A 206 19.08 11.57 -27.21
CA ALA A 206 18.23 12.46 -26.43
C ALA A 206 17.64 11.73 -25.22
N SER A 207 17.60 12.42 -24.07
CA SER A 207 16.83 11.99 -22.91
C SER A 207 15.65 12.92 -22.71
N THR A 208 14.53 12.38 -22.25
CA THR A 208 13.33 13.15 -21.93
C THR A 208 13.15 13.22 -20.43
N PHE A 209 12.95 14.42 -19.90
CA PHE A 209 12.60 14.61 -18.49
C PHE A 209 11.16 15.12 -18.41
N ALA A 210 10.34 14.43 -17.63
CA ALA A 210 9.05 14.99 -17.24
C ALA A 210 9.30 16.22 -16.36
N ALA A 211 8.70 17.35 -16.72
CA ALA A 211 8.72 18.53 -15.88
C ALA A 211 7.97 18.26 -14.56
N PRO A 212 8.24 19.04 -13.49
CA PRO A 212 7.45 18.95 -12.27
C PRO A 212 5.97 19.16 -12.55
N ASN A 213 5.16 18.12 -12.32
CA ASN A 213 3.71 18.21 -12.48
C ASN A 213 3.11 19.15 -11.43
N VAL A 214 2.27 20.09 -11.87
CA VAL A 214 1.56 21.00 -10.98
C VAL A 214 0.31 20.30 -10.46
N SER A 215 0.46 19.54 -9.37
CA SER A 215 -0.63 18.80 -8.74
C SER A 215 -0.74 19.14 -7.26
N PRO A 216 -1.86 19.74 -6.82
CA PRO A 216 -2.14 19.96 -5.39
C PRO A 216 -2.04 18.66 -4.58
N ALA A 217 -2.41 17.52 -5.18
CA ALA A 217 -2.28 16.22 -4.57
C ALA A 217 -0.81 15.84 -4.33
N TYR A 218 0.09 16.02 -5.30
CA TYR A 218 1.52 15.72 -5.11
C TYR A 218 2.20 16.70 -4.14
N LEU A 219 1.80 17.97 -4.13
CA LEU A 219 2.26 18.94 -3.13
C LEU A 219 1.83 18.53 -1.73
N GLY A 220 0.56 18.14 -1.55
CA GLY A 220 0.04 17.65 -0.28
C GLY A 220 0.73 16.37 0.19
N VAL A 221 0.89 15.39 -0.70
CA VAL A 221 1.63 14.14 -0.44
C VAL A 221 3.06 14.46 -0.01
N GLY A 222 3.79 15.29 -0.75
CA GLY A 222 5.17 15.69 -0.47
C GLY A 222 5.32 16.42 0.86
N TYR A 223 4.36 17.27 1.21
CA TYR A 223 4.33 17.96 2.51
C TYR A 223 4.14 16.98 3.67
N ILE A 224 3.27 15.98 3.52
CA ILE A 224 2.97 15.00 4.58
C ILE A 224 4.13 14.03 4.82
N ILE A 225 4.73 13.48 3.76
CA ILE A 225 5.88 12.57 3.90
C ILE A 225 7.16 13.31 4.31
N GLY A 226 7.21 14.62 4.08
CA GLY A 226 8.33 15.47 4.40
C GLY A 226 9.45 15.46 3.35
N VAL A 227 10.28 16.50 3.40
CA VAL A 227 11.33 16.77 2.40
C VAL A 227 12.32 15.63 2.30
N ARG A 228 12.67 14.96 3.42
CA ARG A 228 13.66 13.87 3.40
C ARG A 228 13.20 12.68 2.54
N LEU A 229 11.97 12.20 2.72
CA LEU A 229 11.44 11.07 1.96
C LEU A 229 11.15 11.48 0.50
N ALA A 230 10.63 12.69 0.29
CA ALA A 230 10.41 13.24 -1.04
C ALA A 230 11.72 13.35 -1.84
N SER A 231 12.80 13.83 -1.22
CA SER A 231 14.12 13.93 -1.86
C SER A 231 14.71 12.56 -2.21
N ILE A 232 14.47 11.52 -1.41
CA ILE A 232 14.91 10.15 -1.73
C ILE A 232 14.16 9.61 -2.96
N GLN A 233 12.83 9.79 -3.03
CA GLN A 233 12.04 9.40 -4.21
C GLN A 233 12.47 10.18 -5.46
N PHE A 234 12.73 11.48 -5.30
CA PHE A 234 13.25 12.33 -6.38
C PHE A 234 14.62 11.87 -6.85
N ALA A 235 15.54 11.55 -5.92
CA ALA A 235 16.86 11.02 -6.25
C ALA A 235 16.78 9.72 -7.06
N GLY A 236 15.83 8.82 -6.75
CA GLY A 236 15.58 7.63 -7.56
C GLY A 236 15.17 7.96 -9.01
N SER A 237 14.34 8.99 -9.19
CA SER A 237 13.94 9.46 -10.53
C SER A 237 15.11 10.09 -11.29
N VAL A 238 15.94 10.88 -10.62
CA VAL A 238 17.18 11.46 -11.18
C VAL A 238 18.20 10.38 -11.53
N LEU A 239 18.37 9.36 -10.70
CA LEU A 239 19.25 8.23 -11.01
C LEU A 239 18.75 7.45 -12.22
N ALA A 240 17.45 7.15 -12.30
CA ALA A 240 16.90 6.41 -13.44
C ALA A 240 16.98 7.21 -14.75
N TRP A 241 16.38 8.41 -14.79
CA TRP A 241 16.22 9.20 -16.01
C TRP A 241 17.39 10.15 -16.30
N GLY A 242 18.08 10.61 -15.26
CA GLY A 242 19.21 11.54 -15.36
C GLY A 242 20.56 10.86 -15.53
N LEU A 243 20.71 9.61 -15.07
CA LEU A 243 21.97 8.89 -15.14
C LEU A 243 21.86 7.58 -15.92
N ILE A 244 21.10 6.59 -15.43
CA ILE A 244 21.15 5.21 -15.96
C ILE A 244 20.63 5.14 -17.41
N VAL A 245 19.47 5.75 -17.72
CA VAL A 245 18.94 5.73 -19.10
C VAL A 245 19.89 6.41 -20.08
N PRO A 246 20.37 7.65 -19.86
CA PRO A 246 21.36 8.28 -20.75
C PRO A 246 22.66 7.49 -20.83
N LEU A 247 23.15 6.93 -19.72
CA LEU A 247 24.38 6.15 -19.68
C LEU A 247 24.27 4.88 -20.53
N LEU A 248 23.16 4.16 -20.47
CA LEU A 248 22.92 2.98 -21.31
C LEU A 248 22.83 3.36 -22.78
N ILE A 249 22.08 4.41 -23.13
CA ILE A 249 22.00 4.93 -24.51
C ILE A 249 23.40 5.28 -25.03
N PHE A 250 24.20 5.96 -24.20
CA PHE A 250 25.53 6.42 -24.57
C PHE A 250 26.55 5.28 -24.71
N LEU A 251 26.55 4.31 -23.80
CA LEU A 251 27.54 3.21 -23.78
C LEU A 251 27.22 2.08 -24.76
N MET A 252 25.94 1.71 -24.89
CA MET A 252 25.52 0.56 -25.69
C MET A 252 25.07 0.95 -27.10
N GLY A 253 24.74 2.23 -27.33
CA GLY A 253 24.49 2.77 -28.67
C GLY A 253 23.49 1.92 -29.50
N PRO A 254 23.78 1.67 -30.79
CA PRO A 254 22.90 0.88 -31.67
C PRO A 254 22.66 -0.56 -31.23
N GLU A 255 23.55 -1.16 -30.41
CA GLU A 255 23.42 -2.56 -29.97
C GLU A 255 22.24 -2.79 -29.02
N LEU A 256 21.75 -1.72 -28.37
CA LEU A 256 20.52 -1.76 -27.55
C LEU A 256 19.32 -2.32 -28.31
N ARG A 257 19.28 -2.14 -29.64
CA ARG A 257 18.21 -2.67 -30.49
C ARG A 257 18.10 -4.20 -30.43
N ASN A 258 19.22 -4.90 -30.20
CA ASN A 258 19.23 -6.35 -30.14
C ASN A 258 18.58 -6.90 -28.84
N TYR A 259 18.47 -6.05 -27.82
CA TYR A 259 17.95 -6.41 -26.50
C TYR A 259 16.54 -5.88 -26.24
N LEU A 260 16.00 -5.06 -27.15
CA LEU A 260 14.66 -4.47 -27.05
C LEU A 260 13.64 -5.27 -27.87
N PRO A 261 12.36 -5.32 -27.45
CA PRO A 261 11.33 -6.03 -28.20
C PRO A 261 11.15 -5.49 -29.63
N ALA A 262 10.81 -6.39 -30.56
CA ALA A 262 10.48 -6.03 -31.94
C ALA A 262 9.31 -5.03 -31.97
N GLY A 263 9.46 -3.94 -32.75
CA GLY A 263 8.47 -2.87 -32.85
C GLY A 263 8.65 -1.70 -31.88
N THR A 264 9.79 -1.60 -31.20
CA THR A 264 10.16 -0.39 -30.45
C THR A 264 10.30 0.78 -31.42
N HIS A 265 9.69 1.93 -31.10
CA HIS A 265 9.78 3.12 -31.93
C HIS A 265 11.23 3.58 -32.08
N ASP A 266 11.62 3.93 -33.30
CA ASP A 266 12.98 4.40 -33.64
C ASP A 266 13.25 5.85 -33.24
N ASP A 267 12.32 6.50 -32.55
CA ASP A 267 12.50 7.85 -32.01
C ASP A 267 13.21 7.82 -30.65
N TRP A 268 13.89 8.91 -30.32
CA TRP A 268 14.67 9.01 -29.09
C TRP A 268 13.83 8.83 -27.82
N ALA A 269 12.61 9.38 -27.81
CA ALA A 269 11.71 9.26 -26.67
C ALA A 269 11.20 7.81 -26.52
N GLY A 270 10.83 7.15 -27.63
CA GLY A 270 10.44 5.74 -27.65
C GLY A 270 11.55 4.82 -27.14
N MET A 271 12.79 5.03 -27.60
CA MET A 271 13.94 4.24 -27.16
C MET A 271 14.27 4.47 -25.68
N ALA A 272 14.27 5.71 -25.20
CA ALA A 272 14.51 6.02 -23.78
C ALA A 272 13.45 5.37 -22.86
N VAL A 273 12.17 5.42 -23.26
CA VAL A 273 11.08 4.76 -22.53
C VAL A 273 11.23 3.25 -22.55
N ALA A 274 11.67 2.65 -23.67
CA ALA A 274 11.88 1.21 -23.77
C ALA A 274 13.03 0.75 -22.86
N ILE A 275 14.15 1.48 -22.85
CA ILE A 275 15.30 1.19 -21.96
C ILE A 275 14.89 1.30 -20.49
N TRP A 276 14.18 2.38 -20.13
CA TRP A 276 13.64 2.53 -18.79
C TRP A 276 12.75 1.35 -18.41
N ARG A 277 11.84 0.94 -19.30
CA ARG A 277 10.84 -0.10 -19.04
C ARG A 277 11.43 -1.51 -18.92
N PHE A 278 12.34 -1.88 -19.82
CA PHE A 278 12.81 -3.26 -19.96
C PHE A 278 14.18 -3.53 -19.31
N ILE A 279 14.97 -2.50 -19.01
CA ILE A 279 16.31 -2.67 -18.42
C ILE A 279 16.38 -2.01 -17.04
N VAL A 280 16.12 -0.70 -16.97
CA VAL A 280 16.29 0.07 -15.72
C VAL A 280 15.26 -0.35 -14.66
N ARG A 281 14.01 -0.61 -15.05
CA ARG A 281 12.95 -1.02 -14.12
C ARG A 281 13.25 -2.38 -13.48
N PRO A 282 13.66 -3.44 -14.20
CA PRO A 282 14.16 -4.66 -13.56
C PRO A 282 15.33 -4.43 -12.60
N ILE A 283 16.33 -3.61 -12.95
CA ILE A 283 17.43 -3.27 -12.03
C ILE A 283 16.89 -2.63 -10.74
N ALA A 284 15.94 -1.69 -10.87
CA ALA A 284 15.28 -1.07 -9.72
C ALA A 284 14.50 -2.11 -8.87
N VAL A 285 13.82 -3.07 -9.50
CA VAL A 285 13.15 -4.19 -8.81
C VAL A 285 14.17 -5.00 -8.00
N GLY A 286 15.35 -5.32 -8.56
CA GLY A 286 16.43 -5.99 -7.86
C GLY A 286 16.94 -5.19 -6.65
N GLY A 287 17.16 -3.88 -6.83
CA GLY A 287 17.54 -2.98 -5.74
C GLY A 287 16.48 -2.94 -4.62
N MET A 288 15.19 -3.02 -4.97
CA MET A 288 14.11 -3.12 -4.00
C MET A 288 14.09 -4.44 -3.24
N LEU A 289 14.42 -5.57 -3.88
CA LEU A 289 14.54 -6.87 -3.21
C LEU A 289 15.66 -6.85 -2.17
N VAL A 290 16.83 -6.31 -2.54
CA VAL A 290 17.95 -6.12 -1.61
C VAL A 290 17.55 -5.16 -0.48
N GLY A 291 16.85 -4.07 -0.82
CA GLY A 291 16.29 -3.13 0.15
C GLY A 291 15.34 -3.80 1.14
N ALA A 292 14.38 -4.60 0.66
CA ALA A 292 13.43 -5.34 1.49
C ALA A 292 14.14 -6.35 2.41
N ALA A 293 15.12 -7.09 1.90
CA ALA A 293 15.94 -8.00 2.71
C ALA A 293 16.74 -7.24 3.77
N ASN A 294 17.38 -6.12 3.41
CA ASN A 294 18.10 -5.28 4.35
C ASN A 294 17.18 -4.67 5.41
N THR A 295 15.97 -4.25 5.03
CA THR A 295 14.93 -3.78 5.96
C THR A 295 14.57 -4.89 6.97
N LEU A 296 14.33 -6.12 6.52
CA LEU A 296 14.06 -7.26 7.41
C LEU A 296 15.25 -7.53 8.36
N ILE A 297 16.48 -7.50 7.85
CA ILE A 297 17.69 -7.73 8.66
C ILE A 297 17.87 -6.62 9.70
N GLY A 298 17.73 -5.36 9.29
CA GLY A 298 17.82 -4.19 10.17
C GLY A 298 16.74 -4.21 11.25
N MET A 299 15.56 -4.72 10.93
CA MET A 299 14.42 -4.79 11.83
C MET A 299 14.35 -6.08 12.65
N ARG A 300 15.35 -6.97 12.56
CA ARG A 300 15.35 -8.27 13.26
C ARG A 300 15.06 -8.17 14.77
N LYS A 301 15.51 -7.11 15.44
CA LYS A 301 15.25 -6.90 16.88
C LYS A 301 13.79 -6.54 17.14
N SER A 302 13.24 -5.58 16.40
CA SER A 302 11.82 -5.21 16.50
C SER A 302 10.90 -6.36 16.11
N LEU A 303 11.34 -7.18 15.15
CA LEU A 303 10.68 -8.41 14.71
C LEU A 303 10.65 -9.46 15.82
N THR A 304 11.79 -9.77 16.46
CA THR A 304 11.85 -10.74 17.55
C THR A 304 11.09 -10.26 18.78
N ILE A 305 11.11 -8.97 19.08
CA ILE A 305 10.33 -8.36 20.17
C ILE A 305 8.82 -8.48 19.88
N GLY A 306 8.37 -8.06 18.69
CA GLY A 306 6.96 -8.13 18.30
C GLY A 306 6.43 -9.57 18.35
N LEU A 307 7.24 -10.52 17.87
CA LEU A 307 6.90 -11.94 17.95
C LEU A 307 6.92 -12.48 19.38
N GLY A 308 7.95 -12.17 20.17
CA GLY A 308 8.04 -12.61 21.56
C GLY A 308 6.83 -12.16 22.38
N ARG A 309 6.36 -10.93 22.14
CA ARG A 309 5.13 -10.38 22.74
C ARG A 309 3.89 -11.13 22.29
N ALA A 310 3.78 -11.44 21.00
CA ALA A 310 2.66 -12.21 20.48
C ALA A 310 2.54 -13.59 21.14
N ILE A 311 3.66 -14.29 21.31
CA ILE A 311 3.69 -15.60 21.98
C ILE A 311 3.38 -15.47 23.48
N ALA A 312 3.90 -14.44 24.15
CA ALA A 312 3.66 -14.20 25.56
C ALA A 312 2.19 -13.88 25.86
N ASP A 313 1.54 -13.07 25.03
CA ASP A 313 0.12 -12.72 25.19
C ASP A 313 -0.80 -13.90 24.87
N LEU A 314 -0.44 -14.77 23.91
CA LEU A 314 -1.16 -16.02 23.63
C LEU A 314 -1.14 -17.02 24.80
N ARG A 315 -0.14 -16.95 25.70
CA ARG A 315 -0.02 -17.82 26.87
C ARG A 315 -0.85 -17.37 28.08
N LYS A 316 -1.42 -16.16 28.06
CA LYS A 316 -2.23 -15.64 29.18
C LYS A 316 -3.65 -16.20 29.14
N THR A 317 -4.11 -16.77 30.25
CA THR A 317 -5.39 -17.50 30.34
C THR A 317 -6.60 -16.56 30.40
N ALA A 318 -7.72 -16.96 29.79
CA ALA A 318 -9.00 -16.22 29.79
C ALA A 318 -9.56 -15.87 31.19
N ALA A 319 -9.09 -16.52 32.24
CA ALA A 319 -9.49 -16.28 33.63
C ALA A 319 -9.06 -14.89 34.15
N ASP A 320 -8.01 -14.27 33.59
CA ASP A 320 -7.58 -12.92 33.96
C ASP A 320 -8.41 -11.81 33.29
N GLN A 321 -9.22 -12.14 32.28
CA GLN A 321 -10.00 -11.14 31.52
C GLN A 321 -11.30 -10.70 32.19
N ALA A 322 -11.87 -11.53 33.07
CA ALA A 322 -13.17 -11.25 33.70
C ALA A 322 -13.11 -10.15 34.79
N LYS A 323 -11.91 -9.79 35.27
CA LYS A 323 -11.69 -8.73 36.28
C LYS A 323 -11.29 -7.37 35.70
N LEU A 324 -11.23 -7.24 34.36
CA LEU A 324 -10.67 -6.07 33.70
C LEU A 324 -11.64 -4.88 33.63
N SER A 325 -11.07 -3.69 33.72
CA SER A 325 -11.77 -2.40 33.63
C SER A 325 -12.51 -2.24 32.29
N ARG A 326 -13.48 -1.32 32.18
CA ARG A 326 -14.24 -1.06 30.93
C ARG A 326 -13.32 -0.82 29.73
N THR A 327 -12.19 -0.15 29.96
CA THR A 327 -11.16 0.19 28.96
C THR A 327 -10.29 -1.00 28.53
N GLU A 328 -10.43 -2.15 29.19
CA GLU A 328 -9.70 -3.38 28.92
C GLU A 328 -10.65 -4.56 28.58
N ARG A 329 -11.94 -4.32 28.38
CA ARG A 329 -12.87 -5.39 27.94
C ARG A 329 -12.65 -5.74 26.48
N TYR A 330 -12.23 -6.98 26.24
CA TYR A 330 -11.92 -7.54 24.92
C TYR A 330 -13.08 -8.31 24.31
N MET A 331 -13.02 -8.53 22.99
CA MET A 331 -13.76 -9.62 22.35
C MET A 331 -13.22 -10.95 22.87
N SER A 332 -14.09 -11.91 23.18
CA SER A 332 -13.64 -13.16 23.79
C SER A 332 -12.69 -13.91 22.85
N SER A 333 -11.58 -14.44 23.37
CA SER A 333 -10.58 -15.14 22.55
C SER A 333 -11.20 -16.31 21.78
N LYS A 334 -12.23 -16.96 22.34
CA LYS A 334 -13.00 -18.02 21.66
C LYS A 334 -13.65 -17.52 20.36
N VAL A 335 -14.22 -16.32 20.37
CA VAL A 335 -14.82 -15.71 19.17
C VAL A 335 -13.74 -15.34 18.16
N VAL A 336 -12.62 -14.79 18.62
CA VAL A 336 -11.49 -14.43 17.73
C VAL A 336 -10.91 -15.66 17.04
N PHE A 337 -10.56 -16.72 17.78
CA PHE A 337 -10.06 -17.96 17.18
C PHE A 337 -11.10 -18.67 16.32
N GLY A 338 -12.39 -18.64 16.70
CA GLY A 338 -13.48 -19.17 15.89
C GLY A 338 -13.60 -18.44 14.55
N LEU A 339 -13.52 -17.11 14.55
CA LEU A 339 -13.53 -16.32 13.31
C LEU A 339 -12.28 -16.57 12.47
N ILE A 340 -11.10 -16.70 13.07
CA ILE A 340 -9.87 -17.06 12.34
C ILE A 340 -10.06 -18.41 11.64
N ALA A 341 -10.61 -19.41 12.32
CA ALA A 341 -10.86 -20.73 11.73
C ALA A 341 -11.86 -20.68 10.55
N VAL A 342 -12.94 -19.89 10.68
CA VAL A 342 -13.93 -19.70 9.60
C VAL A 342 -13.28 -18.99 8.41
N ILE A 343 -12.55 -17.90 8.62
CA ILE A 343 -11.91 -17.15 7.54
C ILE A 343 -10.80 -17.99 6.88
N PHE A 344 -10.08 -18.80 7.66
CA PHE A 344 -9.11 -19.75 7.12
C PHE A 344 -9.75 -20.78 6.19
N ALA A 345 -10.90 -21.34 6.56
CA ALA A 345 -11.64 -22.26 5.68
C ALA A 345 -12.10 -21.58 4.39
N LEU A 346 -12.66 -20.36 4.49
CA LEU A 346 -13.08 -19.57 3.32
C LEU A 346 -11.90 -19.23 2.41
N MET A 347 -10.73 -18.98 2.98
CA MET A 347 -9.51 -18.71 2.24
C MET A 347 -8.97 -19.93 1.49
N CYS A 348 -9.01 -21.12 2.11
CA CYS A 348 -8.70 -22.36 1.41
C CYS A 348 -9.60 -22.53 0.18
N LEU A 349 -10.91 -22.33 0.34
CA LEU A 349 -11.87 -22.38 -0.77
C LEU A 349 -11.57 -21.33 -1.84
N LEU A 350 -11.25 -20.10 -1.44
CA LEU A 350 -10.90 -19.01 -2.35
C LEU A 350 -9.66 -19.34 -3.19
N TYR A 351 -8.59 -19.83 -2.57
CA TYR A 351 -7.35 -20.15 -3.29
C TYR A 351 -7.53 -21.36 -4.21
N ILE A 352 -8.31 -22.36 -3.81
CA ILE A 352 -8.68 -23.48 -4.69
C ILE A 352 -9.46 -22.95 -5.90
N HIS A 353 -10.42 -22.04 -5.68
CA HIS A 353 -11.22 -21.46 -6.76
C HIS A 353 -10.40 -20.59 -7.72
N ILE A 354 -9.47 -19.76 -7.21
CA ILE A 354 -8.64 -18.87 -8.04
C ILE A 354 -7.62 -19.68 -8.86
N SER A 355 -7.05 -20.72 -8.28
CA SER A 355 -5.91 -21.44 -8.88
C SER A 355 -6.29 -22.68 -9.67
N GLY A 356 -7.43 -23.31 -9.35
CA GLY A 356 -7.77 -24.64 -9.83
C GLY A 356 -6.92 -25.77 -9.22
N LEU A 357 -6.04 -25.45 -8.25
CA LEU A 357 -5.13 -26.39 -7.61
C LEU A 357 -5.59 -26.68 -6.19
N GLY A 358 -5.65 -27.96 -5.80
CA GLY A 358 -6.07 -28.37 -4.46
C GLY A 358 -4.97 -28.20 -3.41
N LEU A 359 -4.00 -29.11 -3.41
CA LEU A 359 -2.95 -29.18 -2.39
C LEU A 359 -2.08 -27.90 -2.32
N PRO A 360 -1.60 -27.30 -3.43
CA PRO A 360 -0.82 -26.08 -3.37
C PRO A 360 -1.58 -24.89 -2.77
N ALA A 361 -2.89 -24.78 -3.04
CA ALA A 361 -3.73 -23.71 -2.49
C ALA A 361 -3.88 -23.82 -0.97
N ILE A 362 -4.07 -25.04 -0.45
CA ILE A 362 -4.17 -25.28 1.00
C ILE A 362 -2.82 -25.01 1.69
N LEU A 363 -1.71 -25.43 1.11
CA LEU A 363 -0.38 -25.16 1.65
C LEU A 363 -0.08 -23.65 1.65
N ALA A 364 -0.40 -22.95 0.56
CA ALA A 364 -0.30 -21.50 0.49
C ALA A 364 -1.17 -20.81 1.55
N ALA A 365 -2.37 -21.34 1.80
CA ALA A 365 -3.27 -20.83 2.84
C ALA A 365 -2.69 -21.02 4.26
N VAL A 366 -2.10 -22.19 4.57
CA VAL A 366 -1.44 -22.46 5.86
C VAL A 366 -0.24 -21.54 6.07
N VAL A 367 0.62 -21.43 5.05
CA VAL A 367 1.78 -20.54 5.11
C VAL A 367 1.35 -19.10 5.29
N MET A 368 0.28 -18.67 4.61
CA MET A 368 -0.29 -17.34 4.81
C MET A 368 -0.81 -17.16 6.23
N LEU A 369 -1.56 -18.12 6.79
CA LEU A 369 -2.08 -17.99 8.16
C LEU A 369 -0.95 -17.74 9.16
N ILE A 370 0.15 -18.48 9.02
CA ILE A 370 1.34 -18.32 9.84
C ILE A 370 1.98 -16.96 9.53
N VAL A 371 2.54 -16.77 8.34
CA VAL A 371 3.33 -15.59 7.95
C VAL A 371 2.53 -14.29 8.08
N GLY A 372 1.26 -14.30 7.71
CA GLY A 372 0.33 -13.18 7.84
C GLY A 372 0.08 -12.77 9.28
N PHE A 373 0.04 -13.71 10.24
CA PHE A 373 -0.04 -13.36 11.67
C PHE A 373 1.21 -12.62 12.15
N PHE A 374 2.41 -13.09 11.75
CA PHE A 374 3.66 -12.39 12.08
C PHE A 374 3.68 -11.01 11.44
N PHE A 375 3.41 -10.90 10.13
CA PHE A 375 3.45 -9.61 9.42
C PHE A 375 2.36 -8.64 9.87
N ALA A 376 1.18 -9.10 10.27
CA ALA A 376 0.19 -8.24 10.93
C ALA A 376 0.73 -7.68 12.25
N THR A 377 1.36 -8.51 13.07
CA THR A 377 1.97 -8.09 14.35
C THR A 377 3.12 -7.11 14.15
N ILE A 378 4.00 -7.39 13.18
CA ILE A 378 5.14 -6.55 12.84
C ILE A 378 4.68 -5.20 12.29
N SER A 379 3.70 -5.22 11.39
CA SER A 379 3.09 -4.01 10.84
C SER A 379 2.51 -3.13 11.95
N GLY A 380 1.77 -3.74 12.89
CA GLY A 380 1.29 -3.06 14.10
C GLY A 380 2.41 -2.39 14.88
N SER A 381 3.50 -3.09 15.18
CA SER A 381 4.59 -2.54 16.00
C SER A 381 5.28 -1.37 15.31
N LEU A 382 5.47 -1.46 13.99
CA LEU A 382 6.07 -0.40 13.19
C LEU A 382 5.18 0.83 13.12
N CYS A 383 3.89 0.66 12.91
CA CYS A 383 2.93 1.75 13.04
C CYS A 383 3.08 2.46 14.39
N GLY A 384 3.23 1.70 15.48
CA GLY A 384 3.49 2.25 16.81
C GLY A 384 4.73 3.14 16.89
N PHE A 385 5.80 2.84 16.15
CA PHE A 385 7.03 3.65 16.13
C PHE A 385 6.97 4.85 15.18
N ILE A 386 6.51 4.66 13.95
CA ILE A 386 6.72 5.62 12.85
C ILE A 386 5.42 6.13 12.19
N GLY A 387 4.26 5.65 12.63
CA GLY A 387 2.96 5.97 12.02
C GLY A 387 2.53 4.98 10.92
N SER A 388 1.25 5.00 10.57
CA SER A 388 0.66 4.21 9.48
C SER A 388 1.20 4.64 8.11
N SER A 389 1.34 5.96 7.88
CA SER A 389 1.75 6.53 6.59
C SER A 389 3.16 6.12 6.16
N ASN A 390 4.04 5.85 7.14
CA ASN A 390 5.43 5.48 6.90
C ASN A 390 5.69 3.98 7.09
N ASN A 391 4.65 3.20 7.40
CA ASN A 391 4.79 1.78 7.63
C ASN A 391 5.29 1.09 6.34
N PRO A 392 6.40 0.31 6.37
CA PRO A 392 6.95 -0.35 5.19
C PRO A 392 6.13 -1.57 4.74
N VAL A 393 4.80 -1.41 4.58
CA VAL A 393 3.87 -2.47 4.14
C VAL A 393 4.30 -3.06 2.81
N SER A 394 4.80 -2.22 1.89
CA SER A 394 5.34 -2.67 0.60
C SER A 394 6.50 -3.66 0.80
N GLY A 395 7.47 -3.36 1.66
CA GLY A 395 8.58 -4.25 1.97
C GLY A 395 8.14 -5.59 2.57
N LEU A 396 7.23 -5.56 3.55
CA LEU A 396 6.67 -6.78 4.18
C LEU A 396 5.90 -7.65 3.16
N THR A 397 5.16 -7.01 2.27
CA THR A 397 4.40 -7.69 1.21
C THR A 397 5.32 -8.32 0.19
N LEU A 398 6.40 -7.62 -0.22
CA LEU A 398 7.40 -8.16 -1.14
C LEU A 398 8.06 -9.40 -0.55
N SER A 399 8.45 -9.38 0.72
CA SER A 399 9.01 -10.55 1.40
C SER A 399 8.03 -11.72 1.46
N THR A 400 6.75 -11.44 1.70
CA THR A 400 5.69 -12.46 1.63
C THR A 400 5.58 -13.06 0.24
N LEU A 401 5.57 -12.21 -0.78
CA LEU A 401 5.48 -12.62 -2.18
C LEU A 401 6.64 -13.54 -2.54
N LEU A 402 7.87 -13.21 -2.12
CA LEU A 402 9.04 -14.07 -2.32
C LEU A 402 8.88 -15.44 -1.67
N ILE A 403 8.49 -15.47 -0.39
CA ILE A 403 8.29 -16.73 0.35
C ILE A 403 7.21 -17.57 -0.35
N ALA A 404 6.09 -16.94 -0.73
CA ALA A 404 5.01 -17.62 -1.43
C ALA A 404 5.46 -18.11 -2.81
N ALA A 405 6.18 -17.30 -3.58
CA ALA A 405 6.66 -17.64 -4.90
C ALA A 405 7.63 -18.84 -4.87
N LEU A 406 8.62 -18.82 -3.97
CA LEU A 406 9.58 -19.91 -3.81
C LEU A 406 8.90 -21.21 -3.37
N LEU A 407 7.92 -21.13 -2.47
CA LEU A 407 7.11 -22.28 -2.07
C LEU A 407 6.29 -22.82 -3.25
N MET A 408 5.64 -21.96 -4.02
CA MET A 408 4.82 -22.40 -5.14
C MET A 408 5.68 -23.04 -6.25
N VAL A 409 6.85 -22.49 -6.52
CA VAL A 409 7.82 -23.06 -7.46
C VAL A 409 8.35 -24.42 -6.97
N SER A 410 8.65 -24.57 -5.67
CA SER A 410 9.11 -25.84 -5.11
C SER A 410 8.03 -26.93 -5.11
N LEU A 411 6.75 -26.53 -5.04
CA LEU A 411 5.59 -27.41 -5.21
C LEU A 411 5.24 -27.69 -6.68
N GLY A 412 6.03 -27.18 -7.63
CA GLY A 412 5.85 -27.42 -9.07
C GLY A 412 4.76 -26.58 -9.73
N ALA A 413 4.19 -25.58 -9.04
CA ALA A 413 3.21 -24.69 -9.65
C ALA A 413 3.92 -23.71 -10.60
N LYS A 414 3.62 -23.82 -11.90
CA LYS A 414 4.18 -22.98 -12.96
C LYS A 414 3.09 -22.22 -13.71
N GLY A 415 3.49 -21.16 -14.40
CA GLY A 415 2.62 -20.41 -15.30
C GLY A 415 1.62 -19.48 -14.60
N PRO A 416 0.60 -18.98 -15.34
CA PRO A 416 -0.32 -17.94 -14.87
C PRO A 416 -1.09 -18.30 -13.60
N GLN A 417 -1.39 -19.58 -13.39
CA GLN A 417 -2.09 -20.07 -12.19
C GLN A 417 -1.20 -19.95 -10.94
N GLY A 418 0.09 -20.29 -11.05
CA GLY A 418 1.06 -20.10 -9.97
C GLY A 418 1.22 -18.62 -9.61
N VAL A 419 1.31 -17.75 -10.62
CA VAL A 419 1.34 -16.29 -10.45
C VAL A 419 0.10 -15.79 -9.70
N ALA A 420 -1.09 -16.28 -10.07
CA ALA A 420 -2.33 -15.91 -9.39
C ALA A 420 -2.37 -16.32 -7.92
N VAL A 421 -1.87 -17.51 -7.56
CA VAL A 421 -1.80 -17.94 -6.15
C VAL A 421 -0.84 -17.07 -5.35
N VAL A 422 0.35 -16.82 -5.88
CA VAL A 422 1.37 -16.00 -5.23
C VAL A 422 0.88 -14.58 -5.01
N LEU A 423 0.25 -13.98 -6.02
CA LEU A 423 -0.39 -12.67 -5.90
C LEU A 423 -1.58 -12.69 -4.92
N GLY A 424 -2.32 -13.80 -4.83
CA GLY A 424 -3.39 -14.00 -3.86
C GLY A 424 -2.88 -13.99 -2.42
N VAL A 425 -1.82 -14.74 -2.15
CA VAL A 425 -1.14 -14.73 -0.84
C VAL A 425 -0.61 -13.33 -0.52
N ALA A 426 0.07 -12.69 -1.47
CA ALA A 426 0.56 -11.33 -1.29
C ALA A 426 -0.58 -10.34 -1.01
N ALA A 427 -1.72 -10.44 -1.71
CA ALA A 427 -2.89 -9.59 -1.50
C ALA A 427 -3.46 -9.72 -0.10
N VAL A 428 -3.70 -10.96 0.37
CA VAL A 428 -4.27 -11.20 1.69
C VAL A 428 -3.33 -10.71 2.80
N VAL A 429 -2.03 -10.97 2.69
CA VAL A 429 -1.06 -10.50 3.69
C VAL A 429 -0.90 -8.99 3.65
N CYS A 430 -0.83 -8.38 2.47
CA CYS A 430 -0.71 -6.92 2.33
C CYS A 430 -1.87 -6.19 3.01
N VAL A 431 -3.10 -6.62 2.70
CA VAL A 431 -4.32 -6.06 3.31
C VAL A 431 -4.36 -6.34 4.80
N SER A 432 -4.04 -7.57 5.24
CA SER A 432 -3.99 -7.96 6.65
C SER A 432 -2.99 -7.09 7.44
N SER A 433 -1.77 -6.94 6.93
CA SER A 433 -0.73 -6.13 7.56
C SER A 433 -1.12 -4.66 7.62
N SER A 434 -1.64 -4.09 6.53
CA SER A 434 -2.03 -2.68 6.52
C SER A 434 -3.18 -2.40 7.49
N VAL A 435 -4.23 -3.24 7.47
CA VAL A 435 -5.37 -3.15 8.38
C VAL A 435 -4.95 -3.35 9.84
N ALA A 436 -4.09 -4.32 10.13
CA ALA A 436 -3.55 -4.53 11.47
C ALA A 436 -2.77 -3.30 11.98
N GLY A 437 -2.00 -2.67 11.10
CA GLY A 437 -1.26 -1.44 11.39
C GLY A 437 -2.19 -0.29 11.78
N GLU A 438 -3.25 -0.09 11.01
CA GLU A 438 -4.22 0.99 11.27
C GLU A 438 -5.02 0.72 12.54
N LEU A 439 -5.53 -0.50 12.73
CA LEU A 439 -6.29 -0.85 13.92
C LEU A 439 -5.47 -0.66 15.22
N LEU A 440 -4.15 -0.87 15.17
CA LEU A 440 -3.34 -0.61 16.35
C LEU A 440 -3.27 0.88 16.70
N GLN A 441 -3.19 1.77 15.69
CA GLN A 441 -3.30 3.22 15.91
C GLN A 441 -4.67 3.55 16.52
N ASP A 442 -5.72 2.99 15.95
CA ASP A 442 -7.10 3.18 16.40
C ASP A 442 -7.30 2.77 17.85
N PHE A 443 -6.73 1.64 18.25
CA PHE A 443 -6.74 1.22 19.65
C PHE A 443 -5.98 2.19 20.56
N LYS A 444 -4.89 2.81 20.09
CA LYS A 444 -4.15 3.81 20.86
C LYS A 444 -4.91 5.12 20.99
N VAL A 445 -5.55 5.62 19.93
CA VAL A 445 -6.46 6.78 20.01
C VAL A 445 -7.59 6.49 20.99
N GLY A 446 -8.22 5.31 20.87
CA GLY A 446 -9.24 4.85 21.79
C GLY A 446 -8.76 4.79 23.23
N TYR A 447 -7.53 4.32 23.47
CA TYR A 447 -6.91 4.31 24.80
C TYR A 447 -6.72 5.73 25.35
N ILE A 448 -6.21 6.67 24.55
CA ILE A 448 -6.01 8.08 24.93
C ILE A 448 -7.34 8.77 25.28
N LEU A 449 -8.43 8.42 24.58
CA LEU A 449 -9.76 9.03 24.77
C LEU A 449 -10.64 8.29 25.79
N GLY A 450 -10.23 7.12 26.29
CA GLY A 450 -11.02 6.30 27.21
C GLY A 450 -12.16 5.51 26.56
N GLY A 451 -12.01 5.14 25.29
CA GLY A 451 -12.90 4.29 24.51
C GLY A 451 -12.79 2.81 24.87
N THR A 452 -13.84 2.03 24.56
CA THR A 452 -13.88 0.59 24.80
C THR A 452 -13.28 -0.19 23.61
N PRO A 453 -12.19 -0.97 23.78
CA PRO A 453 -11.55 -1.70 22.68
C PRO A 453 -12.51 -2.64 21.91
N ALA A 454 -13.37 -3.38 22.62
CA ALA A 454 -14.36 -4.25 21.98
C ALA A 454 -15.36 -3.51 21.05
N LYS A 455 -15.61 -2.21 21.28
CA LYS A 455 -16.49 -1.41 20.40
C LYS A 455 -15.74 -0.91 19.17
N ILE A 456 -14.48 -0.52 19.33
CA ILE A 456 -13.56 -0.14 18.23
C ILE A 456 -13.42 -1.33 17.28
N GLN A 457 -13.09 -2.51 17.80
CA GLN A 457 -12.94 -3.73 17.00
C GLN A 457 -14.23 -4.10 16.25
N LYS A 458 -15.42 -3.96 16.88
CA LYS A 458 -16.70 -4.20 16.20
C LYS A 458 -16.97 -3.18 15.10
N ALA A 459 -16.68 -1.90 15.35
CA ALA A 459 -16.87 -0.83 14.37
C ALA A 459 -15.98 -1.05 13.15
N GLU A 460 -14.74 -1.50 13.38
CA GLU A 460 -13.84 -1.87 12.30
C GLU A 460 -14.27 -3.12 11.56
N LEU A 461 -14.69 -4.20 12.25
CA LEU A 461 -15.18 -5.41 11.57
C LEU A 461 -16.35 -5.10 10.62
N ILE A 462 -17.24 -4.18 10.99
CA ILE A 462 -18.31 -3.72 10.10
C ILE A 462 -17.72 -2.90 8.93
N ALA A 463 -16.81 -1.99 9.22
CA ALA A 463 -16.23 -1.11 8.23
C ALA A 463 -15.34 -1.84 7.21
N VAL A 464 -14.58 -2.87 7.62
CA VAL A 464 -13.79 -3.71 6.69
C VAL A 464 -14.69 -4.49 5.74
N VAL A 465 -15.84 -4.99 6.20
CA VAL A 465 -16.78 -5.71 5.33
C VAL A 465 -17.34 -4.76 4.28
N VAL A 466 -17.81 -3.58 4.70
CA VAL A 466 -18.33 -2.56 3.77
C VAL A 466 -17.25 -2.09 2.79
N ALA A 467 -16.06 -1.78 3.28
CA ALA A 467 -14.95 -1.37 2.45
C ALA A 467 -14.54 -2.45 1.44
N SER A 468 -14.51 -3.72 1.84
CA SER A 468 -14.19 -4.85 0.95
C SER A 468 -15.23 -5.03 -0.17
N LEU A 469 -16.51 -4.79 0.13
CA LEU A 469 -17.60 -4.83 -0.85
C LEU A 469 -17.55 -3.66 -1.84
N VAL A 470 -17.03 -2.51 -1.41
CA VAL A 470 -17.05 -1.26 -2.19
C VAL A 470 -15.73 -0.99 -2.93
N MET A 471 -14.58 -1.44 -2.43
CA MET A 471 -13.25 -1.07 -2.95
C MET A 471 -13.03 -1.45 -4.43
N TYR A 472 -13.74 -2.45 -4.95
CA TYR A 472 -13.71 -2.75 -6.38
C TYR A 472 -14.15 -1.56 -7.25
N PHE A 473 -15.20 -0.83 -6.87
CA PHE A 473 -15.76 0.24 -7.70
C PHE A 473 -14.78 1.38 -7.99
N PRO A 474 -14.08 1.99 -7.01
CA PRO A 474 -13.06 2.99 -7.32
C PRO A 474 -11.91 2.40 -8.14
N LEU A 475 -11.49 1.16 -7.88
CA LEU A 475 -10.46 0.51 -8.70
C LEU A 475 -10.88 0.32 -10.15
N ALA A 476 -12.11 -0.15 -10.39
CA ALA A 476 -12.66 -0.38 -11.72
C ALA A 476 -12.85 0.94 -12.47
N LEU A 477 -13.33 1.99 -11.79
CA LEU A 477 -13.45 3.33 -12.37
C LEU A 477 -12.08 3.88 -12.78
N LEU A 478 -11.07 3.77 -11.92
CA LEU A 478 -9.72 4.23 -12.22
C LEU A 478 -9.07 3.45 -13.36
N ASN A 479 -9.28 2.13 -13.41
CA ASN A 479 -8.80 1.31 -14.52
C ASN A 479 -9.49 1.67 -15.84
N THR A 480 -10.80 1.93 -15.83
CA THR A 480 -11.54 2.30 -17.05
C THR A 480 -11.15 3.70 -17.54
N ALA A 481 -10.94 4.64 -16.62
CA ALA A 481 -10.60 6.02 -16.95
C ALA A 481 -9.14 6.19 -17.38
N PHE A 482 -8.20 5.49 -16.74
CA PHE A 482 -6.76 5.72 -16.92
C PHE A 482 -5.96 4.48 -17.34
N GLY A 483 -6.45 3.26 -17.04
CA GLY A 483 -5.73 2.01 -17.25
C GLY A 483 -4.60 1.78 -16.24
N PHE A 484 -4.58 0.62 -15.57
CA PHE A 484 -3.48 0.27 -14.67
C PHE A 484 -2.14 0.13 -15.41
N GLY A 485 -1.09 0.78 -14.89
CA GLY A 485 0.24 0.77 -15.49
C GLY A 485 0.40 1.78 -16.64
N SER A 486 -0.60 2.63 -16.90
CA SER A 486 -0.49 3.72 -17.85
C SER A 486 0.35 4.87 -17.28
N ARG A 487 0.67 5.84 -18.12
CA ARG A 487 1.38 7.06 -17.70
C ARG A 487 0.60 7.87 -16.66
N GLN A 488 -0.73 7.88 -16.74
CA GLN A 488 -1.60 8.65 -15.83
C GLN A 488 -1.86 7.90 -14.52
N LEU A 489 -1.80 6.56 -14.55
CA LEU A 489 -2.01 5.68 -13.41
C LEU A 489 -0.96 4.57 -13.38
N ALA A 490 0.27 4.96 -13.04
CA ALA A 490 1.45 4.09 -13.13
C ALA A 490 1.36 2.82 -12.27
N ALA A 491 0.58 2.86 -11.18
CA ALA A 491 0.40 1.76 -10.23
C ALA A 491 1.74 1.09 -9.86
N PRO A 492 2.72 1.87 -9.34
CA PRO A 492 4.11 1.42 -9.24
C PRO A 492 4.24 0.16 -8.38
N GLN A 493 3.57 0.12 -7.22
CA GLN A 493 3.61 -1.02 -6.29
C GLN A 493 3.00 -2.28 -6.91
N ALA A 494 1.85 -2.18 -7.58
CA ALA A 494 1.24 -3.30 -8.27
C ALA A 494 2.08 -3.80 -9.46
N GLY A 495 2.67 -2.88 -10.21
CA GLY A 495 3.57 -3.26 -11.31
C GLY A 495 4.82 -3.98 -10.83
N LEU A 496 5.32 -3.64 -9.64
CA LEU A 496 6.42 -4.36 -8.99
C LEU A 496 5.99 -5.77 -8.57
N MET A 497 4.84 -5.92 -7.90
CA MET A 497 4.30 -7.24 -7.52
C MET A 497 4.08 -8.13 -8.74
N ALA A 498 3.54 -7.58 -9.83
CA ALA A 498 3.34 -8.29 -11.08
C ALA A 498 4.67 -8.77 -11.67
N ALA A 499 5.67 -7.89 -11.77
CA ALA A 499 6.98 -8.22 -12.32
C ALA A 499 7.70 -9.30 -11.51
N LEU A 500 7.60 -9.24 -10.17
CA LEU A 500 8.23 -10.23 -9.29
C LEU A 500 7.53 -11.59 -9.36
N ALA A 501 6.20 -11.60 -9.30
CA ALA A 501 5.44 -12.84 -9.37
C ALA A 501 5.65 -13.53 -10.73
N GLN A 502 5.63 -12.77 -11.82
CA GLN A 502 5.95 -13.29 -13.16
C GLN A 502 7.40 -13.75 -13.27
N GLY A 503 8.36 -12.97 -12.78
CA GLY A 503 9.77 -13.31 -12.90
C GLY A 503 10.14 -14.59 -12.15
N ILE A 504 9.67 -14.76 -10.90
CA ILE A 504 10.01 -15.94 -10.07
C ILE A 504 9.26 -17.17 -10.55
N VAL A 505 7.95 -17.06 -10.77
CA VAL A 505 7.11 -18.22 -11.13
C VAL A 505 7.22 -18.58 -12.61
N GLY A 506 7.47 -17.59 -13.46
CA GLY A 506 7.69 -17.75 -14.90
C GLY A 506 9.11 -18.20 -15.25
N GLY A 507 10.08 -18.00 -14.36
CA GLY A 507 11.49 -18.34 -14.60
C GLY A 507 12.25 -17.28 -15.42
N ASP A 508 11.65 -16.11 -15.64
CA ASP A 508 12.20 -15.01 -16.43
C ASP A 508 12.99 -14.00 -15.57
N MET A 509 13.29 -14.35 -14.32
CA MET A 509 14.06 -13.47 -13.44
C MET A 509 15.56 -13.48 -13.85
N PRO A 510 16.18 -12.30 -14.08
CA PRO A 510 17.59 -12.23 -14.46
C PRO A 510 18.56 -12.59 -13.32
N TRP A 511 18.06 -12.81 -12.11
CA TRP A 511 18.81 -13.24 -10.93
C TRP A 511 18.11 -14.45 -10.30
N PRO A 512 18.87 -15.46 -9.86
CA PRO A 512 18.34 -16.75 -9.41
C PRO A 512 17.51 -16.70 -8.13
#